data_AF-A0A8I1G990-F1
#
_entry.id   AF-A0A8I1G990-F1
#
_cell.length_a   1.000
_cell.length_b   1.000
_cell.length_c   1.000
_cell.angle_alpha   90.00
_cell.angle_beta   90.00
_cell.angle_gamma   90.00
#
_symmetry.space_group_name_H-M   'P 1'
#
loop_
_entity.id
_entity.type
_entity.pdbx_description
1 polymer ?
#
loop_
_entity_poly.entity_id
_entity_poly.type
_entity_poly.pdbx_seq_one_letter_code
_entity_poly.pdbx_strand_id
1 'polypeptide(L)'
;MPPQQLPLAVQLPDDELFSTFLEGNNATLLSWLKALPEAKPPLKRNQQLTWLSGASGVGKSHLMHSVIASVGPQQRIAYLPLKELVEVDAEAVLNGIDQADLICLDDIDTVTLKQDWCFELFSLINRVTDNESTRLIMTAKQSAAQTEVVLPDLQSRFQWATGFQVHPLNDDEKNNALILRAQWRGLELPADVAAFMTQRLGRSMRDLMKALNELDQASITYQRRLTIPFVKQVLEI
;
A
#
# COMPACT_ATOMS: atom_id res chain seq x y z
N MET A 1 8.82 16.86 29.81
CA MET A 1 9.63 16.91 28.57
C MET A 1 8.69 17.33 27.44
N PRO A 2 9.09 18.21 26.52
CA PRO A 2 8.28 18.49 25.35
C PRO A 2 8.14 17.19 24.51
N PRO A 3 6.99 16.93 23.88
CA PRO A 3 6.84 15.77 23.01
C PRO A 3 7.88 15.86 21.88
N GLN A 4 8.71 14.84 21.79
CA GLN A 4 9.73 14.73 20.75
C GLN A 4 9.00 14.42 19.43
N GLN A 5 8.75 15.45 18.63
CA GLN A 5 8.24 15.26 17.27
C GLN A 5 9.30 14.50 16.48
N LEU A 6 9.00 13.26 16.10
CA LEU A 6 9.77 12.49 15.13
C LEU A 6 9.32 12.97 13.74
N PRO A 7 10.14 13.74 12.99
CA PRO A 7 9.80 14.07 11.61
C PRO A 7 10.03 12.81 10.76
N LEU A 8 9.04 11.94 10.68
CA LEU A 8 9.04 10.89 9.67
C LEU A 8 8.60 11.56 8.35
N ALA A 9 9.55 12.15 7.64
CA ALA A 9 9.31 12.63 6.28
C ALA A 9 9.19 11.43 5.34
N VAL A 10 8.06 10.71 5.43
CA VAL A 10 7.70 9.70 4.44
C VAL A 10 7.28 10.45 3.19
N GLN A 11 8.19 10.61 2.24
CA GLN A 11 7.81 10.99 0.88
C GLN A 11 7.09 9.79 0.26
N LEU A 12 5.81 9.97 -0.02
CA LEU A 12 5.04 8.98 -0.75
C LEU A 12 5.55 8.91 -2.19
N PRO A 13 5.59 7.73 -2.82
CA PRO A 13 5.99 7.62 -4.22
C PRO A 13 5.01 8.36 -5.13
N ASP A 14 5.50 9.29 -5.95
CA ASP A 14 4.68 10.08 -6.86
C ASP A 14 4.02 9.24 -7.97
N ASP A 15 4.55 8.03 -8.21
CA ASP A 15 4.12 7.16 -9.29
C ASP A 15 3.11 6.09 -8.83
N GLU A 16 2.77 6.01 -7.54
CA GLU A 16 1.82 5.05 -6.97
C GLU A 16 0.37 5.59 -6.95
N LEU A 17 -0.21 5.71 -8.15
CA LEU A 17 -1.54 6.27 -8.41
C LEU A 17 -2.52 5.21 -8.94
N PHE A 18 -3.82 5.49 -8.87
CA PHE A 18 -4.83 4.62 -9.50
C PHE A 18 -4.64 4.49 -11.02
N SER A 19 -4.15 5.54 -11.69
CA SER A 19 -3.87 5.55 -13.13
C SER A 19 -2.66 4.69 -13.52
N THR A 20 -1.80 4.35 -12.56
CA THR A 20 -0.61 3.53 -12.76
C THR A 20 -0.77 2.13 -12.17
N PHE A 21 -1.94 1.80 -11.62
CA PHE A 21 -2.32 0.47 -11.15
C PHE A 21 -3.10 -0.26 -12.25
N LEU A 22 -2.59 -1.41 -12.71
CA LEU A 22 -3.33 -2.24 -13.65
C LEU A 22 -4.43 -3.02 -12.92
N GLU A 23 -5.67 -2.92 -13.42
CA GLU A 23 -6.85 -3.43 -12.75
C GLU A 23 -6.85 -4.95 -12.50
N GLY A 24 -6.62 -5.75 -13.56
CA GLY A 24 -6.73 -7.20 -13.50
C GLY A 24 -8.06 -7.67 -12.86
N ASN A 25 -7.98 -8.59 -11.90
CA ASN A 25 -9.16 -9.10 -11.17
C ASN A 25 -9.59 -8.23 -9.98
N ASN A 26 -9.17 -6.96 -9.91
CA ASN A 26 -9.40 -6.09 -8.74
C ASN A 26 -10.47 -5.01 -8.94
N ALA A 27 -11.31 -5.10 -9.98
CA ALA A 27 -12.28 -4.06 -10.36
C ALA A 27 -13.21 -3.61 -9.20
N THR A 28 -13.80 -4.55 -8.45
CA THR A 28 -14.68 -4.24 -7.31
C THR A 28 -13.93 -3.50 -6.20
N LEU A 29 -12.69 -3.93 -5.90
CA LEU A 29 -11.84 -3.28 -4.93
C LEU A 29 -11.48 -1.85 -5.37
N LEU A 30 -11.10 -1.66 -6.63
CA LEU A 30 -10.78 -0.33 -7.16
C LEU A 30 -11.96 0.62 -7.10
N SER A 31 -13.16 0.14 -7.42
CA SER A 31 -14.39 0.93 -7.29
C SER A 31 -14.62 1.37 -5.84
N TRP A 32 -14.46 0.44 -4.89
CA TRP A 32 -14.57 0.75 -3.46
C TRP A 32 -13.56 1.80 -3.01
N LEU A 33 -12.28 1.61 -3.33
CA LEU A 33 -11.20 2.51 -2.90
C LEU A 33 -11.33 3.91 -3.52
N LYS A 34 -11.79 4.02 -4.76
CA LYS A 34 -12.03 5.33 -5.42
C LYS A 34 -13.20 6.09 -4.80
N ALA A 35 -14.25 5.39 -4.37
CA ALA A 35 -15.42 6.01 -3.73
C ALA A 35 -15.19 6.39 -2.26
N LEU A 36 -14.19 5.77 -1.61
CA LEU A 36 -13.97 5.89 -0.17
C LEU A 36 -13.69 7.35 0.28
N PRO A 37 -12.79 8.13 -0.35
CA PRO A 37 -12.57 9.54 0.00
C PRO A 37 -13.79 10.43 -0.19
N GLU A 38 -14.69 10.09 -1.12
CA GLU A 38 -15.87 10.90 -1.49
C GLU A 38 -17.04 10.76 -0.50
N ALA A 39 -17.05 9.70 0.32
CA ALA A 39 -18.10 9.48 1.31
C ALA A 39 -18.20 10.66 2.29
N LYS A 40 -19.41 11.00 2.76
CA LYS A 40 -19.60 12.11 3.71
C LYS A 40 -19.97 11.56 5.09
N PRO A 41 -19.43 12.13 6.18
CA PRO A 41 -19.88 11.81 7.53
C PRO A 41 -21.39 12.10 7.73
N PRO A 42 -22.09 11.36 8.63
CA PRO A 42 -21.58 10.24 9.40
C PRO A 42 -21.38 8.98 8.54
N LEU A 43 -20.22 8.36 8.69
CA LEU A 43 -19.82 7.15 7.98
C LEU A 43 -20.33 5.92 8.71
N LYS A 44 -20.93 4.98 7.98
CA LYS A 44 -21.25 3.67 8.55
C LYS A 44 -19.96 2.92 8.87
N ARG A 45 -19.97 2.03 9.88
CA ARG A 45 -18.80 1.25 10.28
C ARG A 45 -18.09 0.54 9.12
N ASN A 46 -18.86 -0.02 8.19
CA ASN A 46 -18.33 -0.70 7.00
C ASN A 46 -17.72 0.27 5.97
N GLN A 47 -17.97 1.57 6.06
CA GLN A 47 -17.33 2.63 5.28
C GLN A 47 -16.12 3.23 5.99
N GLN A 48 -16.05 3.10 7.32
CA GLN A 48 -14.93 3.57 8.12
C GLN A 48 -13.74 2.61 8.06
N LEU A 49 -13.99 1.31 8.22
CA LEU A 49 -12.93 0.31 8.33
C LEU A 49 -12.80 -0.49 7.02
N THR A 50 -11.64 -0.42 6.38
CA THR A 50 -11.30 -1.21 5.19
C THR A 50 -10.08 -2.09 5.46
N TRP A 51 -10.16 -3.36 5.07
CA TRP A 51 -9.07 -4.33 5.19
C TRP A 51 -8.64 -4.83 3.82
N LEU A 52 -7.36 -4.65 3.48
CA LEU A 52 -6.76 -5.14 2.24
C LEU A 52 -5.84 -6.32 2.55
N SER A 53 -6.19 -7.50 2.05
CA SER A 53 -5.41 -8.72 2.22
C SER A 53 -4.77 -9.18 0.92
N GLY A 54 -3.63 -9.87 0.98
CA GLY A 54 -3.00 -10.43 -0.21
C GLY A 54 -1.52 -10.69 -0.05
N ALA A 55 -0.95 -11.50 -0.93
CA ALA A 55 0.46 -11.88 -0.90
C ALA A 55 1.41 -10.66 -0.97
N SER A 56 2.70 -10.88 -0.69
CA SER A 56 3.71 -9.83 -0.86
C SER A 56 3.81 -9.43 -2.34
N GLY A 57 3.84 -8.13 -2.62
CA GLY A 57 4.05 -7.61 -3.97
C GLY A 57 2.82 -7.62 -4.89
N VAL A 58 1.61 -7.83 -4.37
CA VAL A 58 0.36 -7.72 -5.17
C VAL A 58 -0.17 -6.28 -5.31
N GLY A 59 0.50 -5.29 -4.69
CA GLY A 59 0.15 -3.87 -4.83
C GLY A 59 -0.71 -3.27 -3.71
N LYS A 60 -0.76 -3.89 -2.51
CA LYS A 60 -1.48 -3.34 -1.35
C LYS A 60 -1.05 -1.90 -1.00
N SER A 61 0.25 -1.67 -0.83
CA SER A 61 0.81 -0.34 -0.55
C SER A 61 0.55 0.65 -1.68
N HIS A 62 0.68 0.23 -2.94
CA HIS A 62 0.35 1.07 -4.10
C HIS A 62 -1.12 1.49 -4.10
N LEU A 63 -2.06 0.58 -3.84
CA LEU A 63 -3.47 0.95 -3.72
C LEU A 63 -3.73 1.91 -2.56
N MET A 64 -3.05 1.72 -1.42
CA MET A 64 -3.13 2.63 -0.28
C MET A 64 -2.61 4.03 -0.63
N HIS A 65 -1.44 4.13 -1.29
CA HIS A 65 -0.90 5.40 -1.78
C HIS A 65 -1.82 6.04 -2.84
N SER A 66 -2.46 5.24 -3.68
CA SER A 66 -3.43 5.72 -4.67
C SER A 66 -4.63 6.39 -4.02
N VAL A 67 -5.13 5.83 -2.92
CA VAL A 67 -6.18 6.46 -2.11
C VAL A 67 -5.67 7.78 -1.55
N ILE A 68 -4.49 7.78 -0.91
CA ILE A 68 -3.90 8.99 -0.32
C ILE A 68 -3.75 10.11 -1.36
N ALA A 69 -3.26 9.79 -2.56
CA ALA A 69 -3.11 10.75 -3.65
C ALA A 69 -4.45 11.28 -4.20
N SER A 70 -5.56 10.58 -3.98
CA SER A 70 -6.91 10.98 -4.40
C SER A 70 -7.66 11.81 -3.36
N VAL A 71 -7.13 11.92 -2.13
CA VAL A 71 -7.75 12.69 -1.04
C VAL A 71 -7.60 14.20 -1.29
N GLY A 72 -8.63 14.96 -0.94
CA GLY A 72 -8.64 16.40 -1.17
C GLY A 72 -7.62 17.15 -0.30
N PRO A 73 -7.12 18.33 -0.72
CA PRO A 73 -6.03 19.05 -0.04
C PRO A 73 -6.39 19.58 1.35
N GLN A 74 -7.67 19.56 1.73
CA GLN A 74 -8.15 20.00 3.04
C GLN A 74 -8.28 18.87 4.07
N GLN A 75 -8.13 17.62 3.64
CA GLN A 75 -8.28 16.44 4.50
C GLN A 75 -6.92 16.08 5.10
N ARG A 76 -6.92 15.74 6.39
CA ARG A 76 -5.74 15.30 7.14
C ARG A 76 -5.54 13.80 6.93
N ILE A 77 -4.30 13.41 6.66
CA ILE A 77 -3.93 12.03 6.34
C ILE A 77 -2.83 11.58 7.30
N ALA A 78 -2.96 10.38 7.84
CA ALA A 78 -1.90 9.68 8.57
C ALA A 78 -1.55 8.38 7.83
N TYR A 79 -0.32 8.25 7.36
CA TYR A 79 0.21 7.02 6.76
C TYR A 79 1.32 6.46 7.64
N LEU A 80 1.20 5.18 8.00
CA LEU A 80 2.12 4.49 8.91
C LEU A 80 2.55 3.15 8.28
N PRO A 81 3.81 3.06 7.80
CA PRO A 81 4.40 1.78 7.38
C PRO A 81 4.83 0.99 8.63
N LEU A 82 3.93 0.17 9.19
CA LEU A 82 4.14 -0.47 10.50
C LEU A 82 5.34 -1.41 10.53
N LYS A 83 5.71 -1.97 9.38
CA LYS A 83 6.94 -2.76 9.23
C LYS A 83 8.21 -1.99 9.61
N GLU A 84 8.26 -0.68 9.37
CA GLU A 84 9.40 0.19 9.71
C GLU A 84 9.32 0.72 11.14
N LEU A 85 8.12 0.70 11.73
CA LEU A 85 7.83 1.28 13.04
C LEU A 85 7.71 0.22 14.15
N VAL A 86 7.86 -1.06 13.83
CA VAL A 86 7.62 -2.20 14.74
C VAL A 86 8.38 -2.12 16.06
N GLU A 87 9.56 -1.50 16.10
CA GLU A 87 10.38 -1.31 17.32
C GLU A 87 10.19 0.04 18.00
N VAL A 88 9.36 0.93 17.43
CA VAL A 88 8.98 2.20 18.04
C VAL A 88 7.85 1.95 19.03
N ASP A 89 7.81 2.73 20.10
CA ASP A 89 6.73 2.69 21.10
C ASP A 89 5.36 2.93 20.43
N ALA A 90 4.43 1.99 20.63
CA ALA A 90 3.14 1.97 19.96
C ALA A 90 2.27 3.19 20.33
N GLU A 91 2.31 3.61 21.60
CA GLU A 91 1.57 4.79 22.07
C GLU A 91 2.09 6.04 21.38
N ALA A 92 3.42 6.21 21.32
CA ALA A 92 4.04 7.34 20.63
C ALA A 92 3.69 7.40 19.13
N VAL A 93 3.52 6.25 18.47
CA VAL A 93 3.17 6.19 17.04
C VAL A 93 1.68 6.44 16.79
N LEU A 94 0.79 5.87 17.61
CA LEU A 94 -0.66 5.87 17.37
C LEU A 94 -1.42 6.97 18.11
N ASN A 95 -0.76 7.73 18.99
CA ASN A 95 -1.40 8.82 19.71
C ASN A 95 -1.80 9.98 18.78
N GLY A 96 -3.07 10.39 18.86
CA GLY A 96 -3.60 11.56 18.18
C GLY A 96 -3.85 11.40 16.67
N ILE A 97 -3.49 10.26 16.07
CA ILE A 97 -3.72 10.03 14.63
C ILE A 97 -5.20 9.87 14.30
N ASP A 98 -6.07 9.58 15.27
CA ASP A 98 -7.53 9.58 15.14
C ASP A 98 -8.14 10.96 14.84
N GLN A 99 -7.34 12.02 14.87
CA GLN A 99 -7.72 13.32 14.36
C GLN A 99 -7.64 13.41 12.83
N ALA A 100 -7.01 12.45 12.14
CA ALA A 100 -6.98 12.44 10.68
C ALA A 100 -8.35 12.07 10.09
N ASP A 101 -8.60 12.52 8.86
CA ASP A 101 -9.78 12.12 8.08
C ASP A 101 -9.57 10.73 7.42
N LEU A 102 -8.31 10.40 7.12
CA LEU A 102 -7.88 9.11 6.60
C LEU A 102 -6.62 8.62 7.34
N ILE A 103 -6.68 7.40 7.86
CA ILE A 103 -5.57 6.67 8.48
C ILE A 103 -5.28 5.45 7.62
N CYS A 104 -4.01 5.25 7.32
CA CYS A 104 -3.51 4.18 6.49
C CYS A 104 -2.42 3.42 7.27
N LEU A 105 -2.72 2.20 7.71
CA LEU A 105 -1.80 1.31 8.40
C LEU A 105 -1.34 0.21 7.44
N ASP A 106 -0.10 0.29 6.99
CA ASP A 106 0.46 -0.68 6.05
C ASP A 106 1.20 -1.80 6.81
N ASP A 107 1.04 -3.04 6.35
CA ASP A 107 1.61 -4.27 6.93
C ASP A 107 1.26 -4.46 8.43
N ILE A 108 -0.03 -4.34 8.80
CA ILE A 108 -0.50 -4.46 10.20
C ILE A 108 -0.15 -5.80 10.85
N ASP A 109 -0.05 -6.87 10.06
CA ASP A 109 0.35 -8.22 10.52
C ASP A 109 1.78 -8.26 11.10
N THR A 110 2.57 -7.20 10.96
CA THR A 110 3.90 -7.09 11.58
C THR A 110 3.87 -6.81 13.08
N VAL A 111 2.77 -6.27 13.59
CA VAL A 111 2.64 -5.84 14.99
C VAL A 111 1.56 -6.60 15.78
N THR A 112 0.77 -7.46 15.14
CA THR A 112 -0.37 -8.17 15.78
C THR A 112 0.02 -9.22 16.83
N LEU A 113 1.29 -9.58 16.92
CA LEU A 113 1.81 -10.48 17.95
C LEU A 113 2.47 -9.72 19.13
N LYS A 114 2.54 -8.39 19.07
CA LYS A 114 3.05 -7.53 20.14
C LYS A 114 1.89 -6.96 20.96
N GLN A 115 1.91 -7.18 22.27
CA GLN A 115 0.75 -6.90 23.14
C GLN A 115 0.47 -5.41 23.32
N ASP A 116 1.52 -4.60 23.44
CA ASP A 116 1.50 -3.14 23.46
C ASP A 116 0.84 -2.58 22.19
N TRP A 117 1.30 -3.02 21.01
CA TRP A 117 0.72 -2.65 19.73
C TRP A 117 -0.75 -3.06 19.62
N CYS A 118 -1.10 -4.27 20.05
CA CYS A 118 -2.49 -4.73 19.99
C CYS A 118 -3.42 -3.88 20.86
N PHE A 119 -2.95 -3.44 22.03
CA PHE A 119 -3.73 -2.57 22.91
C PHE A 119 -3.97 -1.19 22.28
N GLU A 120 -2.93 -0.59 21.69
CA GLU A 120 -3.06 0.72 21.04
C GLU A 120 -3.88 0.65 19.75
N LEU A 121 -3.74 -0.40 18.94
CA LEU A 121 -4.59 -0.64 17.77
C LEU A 121 -6.05 -0.84 18.15
N PHE A 122 -6.33 -1.59 19.23
CA PHE A 122 -7.69 -1.75 19.74
C PHE A 122 -8.30 -0.41 20.14
N SER A 123 -7.53 0.40 20.86
CA SER A 123 -7.95 1.73 21.32
C SER A 123 -8.17 2.69 20.14
N LEU A 124 -7.30 2.67 19.14
CA LEU A 124 -7.45 3.43 17.90
C LEU A 124 -8.72 3.05 17.15
N ILE A 125 -8.98 1.76 16.94
CA ILE A 125 -10.17 1.31 16.20
C ILE A 125 -11.45 1.76 16.91
N ASN A 126 -11.51 1.71 18.24
CA ASN A 126 -12.64 2.27 19.01
C ASN A 126 -12.86 3.75 18.70
N ARG A 127 -11.81 4.57 18.84
CA ARG A 127 -11.88 6.02 18.61
C ARG A 127 -12.34 6.34 17.18
N VAL A 128 -11.80 5.63 16.18
CA VAL A 128 -12.23 5.75 14.79
C VAL A 128 -13.71 5.41 14.67
N THR A 129 -14.15 4.24 15.16
CA THR A 129 -15.54 3.82 15.01
C THR A 129 -16.56 4.73 15.69
N ASP A 130 -16.17 5.35 16.80
CA ASP A 130 -17.04 6.21 17.61
C ASP A 130 -17.16 7.63 17.02
N ASN A 131 -16.19 8.09 16.23
CA ASN A 131 -16.19 9.45 15.69
C ASN A 131 -16.96 9.61 14.37
N GLU A 132 -17.34 8.49 13.73
CA GLU A 132 -18.15 8.41 12.51
C GLU A 132 -17.66 9.26 11.32
N SER A 133 -16.40 9.70 11.31
CA SER A 133 -15.87 10.64 10.31
C SER A 133 -14.52 10.21 9.75
N THR A 134 -13.72 9.50 10.55
CA THR A 134 -12.42 8.98 10.16
C THR A 134 -12.55 7.66 9.41
N ARG A 135 -11.67 7.47 8.43
CA ARG A 135 -11.51 6.20 7.73
C ARG A 135 -10.19 5.56 8.11
N LEU A 136 -10.19 4.25 8.29
CA LEU A 136 -9.01 3.45 8.58
C LEU A 136 -8.89 2.35 7.53
N ILE A 137 -7.80 2.40 6.77
CA ILE A 137 -7.40 1.35 5.83
C ILE A 137 -6.24 0.59 6.44
N MET A 138 -6.38 -0.73 6.53
CA MET A 138 -5.34 -1.64 7.04
C MET A 138 -4.94 -2.60 5.94
N THR A 139 -3.64 -2.83 5.75
CA THR A 139 -3.17 -3.90 4.87
C THR A 139 -2.56 -5.04 5.68
N ALA A 140 -2.73 -6.27 5.19
CA ALA A 140 -2.13 -7.45 5.77
C ALA A 140 -1.85 -8.51 4.70
N LYS A 141 -1.07 -9.53 5.04
CA LYS A 141 -0.94 -10.72 4.17
C LYS A 141 -2.20 -11.57 4.13
N GLN A 142 -2.84 -11.77 5.27
CA GLN A 142 -4.02 -12.62 5.42
C GLN A 142 -5.30 -11.81 5.56
N SER A 143 -6.45 -12.47 5.44
CA SER A 143 -7.74 -11.84 5.73
C SER A 143 -7.83 -11.46 7.20
N ALA A 144 -8.71 -10.50 7.54
CA ALA A 144 -8.96 -10.10 8.92
C ALA A 144 -9.25 -11.32 9.82
N ALA A 145 -10.09 -12.25 9.36
CA ALA A 145 -10.46 -13.45 10.10
C ALA A 145 -9.32 -14.45 10.31
N GLN A 146 -8.32 -14.49 9.43
CA GLN A 146 -7.20 -15.44 9.48
C GLN A 146 -5.93 -14.84 10.09
N THR A 147 -5.88 -13.53 10.28
CA THR A 147 -4.71 -12.87 10.88
C THR A 147 -4.55 -13.33 12.32
N GLU A 148 -3.33 -13.77 12.66
CA GLU A 148 -2.99 -14.16 14.02
C GLU A 148 -2.78 -12.90 14.87
N VAL A 149 -3.45 -12.85 16.03
CA VAL A 149 -3.44 -11.70 16.93
C VAL A 149 -3.36 -12.19 18.37
N VAL A 150 -2.48 -11.58 19.18
CA VAL A 150 -2.30 -11.96 20.59
C VAL A 150 -3.48 -11.52 21.48
N LEU A 151 -4.21 -10.48 21.07
CA LEU A 151 -5.40 -9.97 21.75
C LEU A 151 -6.70 -10.40 21.03
N PRO A 152 -7.51 -11.33 21.59
CA PRO A 152 -8.74 -11.82 20.95
C PRO A 152 -9.79 -10.74 20.65
N ASP A 153 -9.89 -9.72 21.49
CA ASP A 153 -10.84 -8.63 21.29
C ASP A 153 -10.50 -7.80 20.04
N LEU A 154 -9.21 -7.62 19.74
CA LEU A 154 -8.76 -6.95 18.53
C LEU A 154 -9.13 -7.75 17.27
N GLN A 155 -9.03 -9.09 17.33
CA GLN A 155 -9.45 -9.96 16.25
C GLN A 155 -10.94 -9.77 15.89
N SER A 156 -11.79 -9.59 16.89
CA SER A 156 -13.20 -9.27 16.68
C SER A 156 -13.41 -7.92 15.99
N ARG A 157 -12.54 -6.93 16.27
CA ARG A 157 -12.61 -5.60 15.64
C ARG A 157 -12.11 -5.60 14.21
N PHE A 158 -11.07 -6.37 13.89
CA PHE A 158 -10.62 -6.52 12.50
C PHE A 158 -11.73 -7.06 11.60
N GLN A 159 -12.57 -7.96 12.11
CA GLN A 159 -13.71 -8.50 11.37
C GLN A 159 -14.85 -7.49 11.13
N TRP A 160 -14.82 -6.32 11.76
CA TRP A 160 -15.75 -5.23 11.43
C TRP A 160 -15.39 -4.51 10.13
N ALA A 161 -14.14 -4.67 9.65
CA ALA A 161 -13.68 -4.04 8.44
C ALA A 161 -14.29 -4.69 7.19
N THR A 162 -14.60 -3.86 6.20
CA THR A 162 -14.93 -4.35 4.86
C THR A 162 -13.66 -4.91 4.23
N GLY A 163 -13.61 -6.24 4.11
CA GLY A 163 -12.44 -6.97 3.64
C GLY A 163 -12.42 -7.16 2.13
N PHE A 164 -11.26 -6.89 1.53
CA PHE A 164 -10.97 -7.18 0.13
C PHE A 164 -9.68 -8.00 0.01
N GLN A 165 -9.66 -8.90 -0.97
CA GLN A 165 -8.45 -9.59 -1.38
C GLN A 165 -7.88 -8.90 -2.62
N VAL A 166 -6.61 -8.53 -2.56
CA VAL A 166 -5.85 -8.02 -3.70
C VAL A 166 -5.28 -9.20 -4.47
N HIS A 167 -5.77 -9.36 -5.70
CA HIS A 167 -5.38 -10.45 -6.58
C HIS A 167 -4.09 -10.11 -7.33
N PRO A 168 -3.14 -11.06 -7.42
CA PRO A 168 -1.94 -10.87 -8.21
C PRO A 168 -2.29 -10.75 -9.70
N LEU A 169 -1.48 -10.00 -10.43
CA LEU A 169 -1.52 -9.96 -11.88
C LEU A 169 -0.97 -11.27 -12.48
N ASN A 170 -1.56 -11.74 -13.57
CA ASN A 170 -0.96 -12.78 -14.41
C ASN A 170 0.24 -12.22 -15.20
N ASP A 171 0.99 -13.05 -15.91
CA ASP A 171 2.24 -12.62 -16.55
C ASP A 171 2.03 -11.59 -17.68
N ASP A 172 0.95 -11.70 -18.46
CA ASP A 172 0.60 -10.72 -19.49
C ASP A 172 0.19 -9.38 -18.87
N GLU A 173 -0.56 -9.44 -17.77
CA GLU A 173 -0.90 -8.27 -16.96
C GLU A 173 0.33 -7.62 -16.33
N LYS A 174 1.30 -8.40 -15.81
CA LYS A 174 2.57 -7.86 -15.29
C LYS A 174 3.35 -7.13 -16.39
N ASN A 175 3.39 -7.67 -17.61
CA ASN A 175 4.02 -7.00 -18.76
C ASN A 175 3.38 -5.64 -19.02
N ASN A 176 2.04 -5.60 -19.08
CA ASN A 176 1.30 -4.36 -19.31
C ASN A 176 1.49 -3.36 -18.17
N ALA A 177 1.51 -3.82 -16.92
CA ALA A 177 1.77 -2.97 -15.76
C ALA A 177 3.19 -2.37 -15.78
N LEU A 178 4.20 -3.13 -16.22
CA LEU A 178 5.56 -2.63 -16.39
C LEU A 178 5.65 -1.55 -17.47
N ILE A 179 5.03 -1.80 -18.63
CA ILE A 179 5.01 -0.83 -19.74
C ILE A 179 4.29 0.45 -19.30
N LEU A 180 3.14 0.32 -18.64
CA LEU A 180 2.39 1.46 -18.09
C LEU A 180 3.25 2.29 -17.14
N ARG A 181 4.00 1.63 -16.25
CA ARG A 181 4.88 2.30 -15.29
C ARG A 181 6.08 2.98 -15.94
N ALA A 182 6.68 2.34 -16.94
CA ALA A 182 7.76 2.94 -17.70
C ALA A 182 7.28 4.20 -18.43
N GLN A 183 6.13 4.13 -19.11
CA GLN A 183 5.53 5.25 -19.83
C GLN A 183 5.23 6.44 -18.90
N TRP A 184 4.72 6.19 -17.70
CA TRP A 184 4.44 7.24 -16.73
C TRP A 184 5.70 8.01 -16.31
N ARG A 185 6.86 7.34 -16.32
CA ARG A 185 8.17 7.95 -16.04
C ARG A 185 8.86 8.54 -17.27
N GLY A 186 8.23 8.48 -18.44
CA GLY A 186 8.82 8.89 -19.71
C GLY A 186 9.86 7.91 -20.28
N LEU A 187 9.89 6.68 -19.76
CA LEU A 187 10.78 5.62 -20.21
C LEU A 187 10.09 4.74 -21.25
N GLU A 188 10.69 4.63 -22.44
CA GLU A 188 10.22 3.69 -23.46
C GLU A 188 10.69 2.28 -23.11
N LEU A 189 9.75 1.41 -22.71
CA LEU A 189 9.98 -0.02 -22.46
C LEU A 189 9.35 -0.85 -23.58
N PRO A 190 10.16 -1.39 -24.52
CA PRO A 190 9.66 -2.28 -25.57
C PRO A 190 8.99 -3.54 -25.00
N ALA A 191 7.96 -4.04 -25.69
CA ALA A 191 7.16 -5.17 -25.22
C ALA A 191 7.97 -6.48 -25.09
N ASP A 192 8.94 -6.71 -25.97
CA ASP A 192 9.87 -7.84 -25.91
C ASP A 192 10.80 -7.76 -24.69
N VAL A 193 11.23 -6.55 -24.31
CA VAL A 193 12.03 -6.30 -23.11
C VAL A 193 11.17 -6.52 -21.85
N ALA A 194 9.93 -6.02 -21.83
CA ALA A 194 9.00 -6.25 -20.72
C ALA A 194 8.72 -7.75 -20.51
N ALA A 195 8.43 -8.48 -21.60
CA ALA A 195 8.23 -9.93 -21.57
C ALA A 195 9.48 -10.66 -21.08
N PHE A 196 10.67 -10.25 -21.52
CA PHE A 196 11.94 -10.80 -21.04
C PHE A 196 12.11 -10.58 -19.53
N MET A 197 11.84 -9.38 -19.02
CA MET A 197 11.91 -9.06 -17.59
C MET A 197 10.94 -9.93 -16.79
N THR A 198 9.68 -10.05 -17.21
CA THR A 198 8.69 -10.88 -16.50
C THR A 198 9.08 -12.36 -16.52
N GLN A 199 9.58 -12.90 -17.63
CA GLN A 199 10.01 -14.31 -17.68
C GLN A 199 11.23 -14.59 -16.80
N ARG A 200 12.15 -13.64 -16.68
CA ARG A 200 13.40 -13.81 -15.90
C ARG A 200 13.25 -13.47 -14.43
N LEU A 201 12.41 -12.50 -14.08
CA LEU A 201 12.29 -11.92 -12.74
C LEU A 201 10.90 -12.11 -12.10
N GLY A 202 9.89 -12.59 -12.85
CA GLY A 202 8.45 -12.46 -12.57
C GLY A 202 7.84 -13.18 -11.36
N ARG A 203 8.64 -13.46 -10.34
CA ARG A 203 8.16 -14.00 -9.06
C ARG A 203 7.29 -13.00 -8.29
N SER A 204 7.54 -11.70 -8.39
CA SER A 204 6.67 -10.68 -7.81
C SER A 204 6.71 -9.36 -8.59
N MET A 205 5.60 -8.61 -8.55
CA MET A 205 5.55 -7.27 -9.14
C MET A 205 6.54 -6.30 -8.47
N ARG A 206 6.82 -6.52 -7.18
CA ARG A 206 7.80 -5.73 -6.42
C ARG A 206 9.20 -5.85 -7.01
N ASP A 207 9.62 -7.06 -7.39
CA ASP A 207 10.95 -7.28 -7.96
C ASP A 207 11.05 -6.67 -9.37
N LEU A 208 9.98 -6.79 -10.16
CA LEU A 208 9.89 -6.15 -11.47
C LEU A 208 9.95 -4.62 -11.37
N MET A 209 9.27 -4.01 -10.39
CA MET A 209 9.33 -2.57 -10.15
C MET A 209 10.72 -2.10 -9.70
N LYS A 210 11.41 -2.88 -8.85
CA LYS A 210 12.80 -2.58 -8.47
C LYS A 210 13.73 -2.61 -9.67
N ALA A 211 13.62 -3.65 -10.50
CA ALA A 211 14.40 -3.75 -11.73
C ALA A 211 14.10 -2.58 -12.69
N LEU A 212 12.83 -2.16 -12.81
CA LEU A 212 12.47 -1.00 -13.61
C LEU A 212 13.11 0.30 -13.07
N ASN A 213 13.13 0.51 -11.75
CA ASN A 213 13.79 1.67 -11.14
C ASN A 213 15.29 1.71 -11.46
N GLU A 214 15.96 0.57 -11.36
CA GLU A 214 17.40 0.45 -11.63
C GLU A 214 17.71 0.70 -13.12
N LEU A 215 16.89 0.14 -14.01
CA LEU A 215 17.00 0.35 -15.45
C LEU A 215 16.74 1.80 -15.86
N ASP A 216 15.78 2.47 -15.23
CA ASP A 216 15.48 3.87 -15.47
C ASP A 216 16.71 4.75 -15.16
N GLN A 217 17.26 4.60 -13.95
CA GLN A 217 18.48 5.31 -13.52
C GLN A 217 19.68 5.02 -14.44
N ALA A 218 19.87 3.76 -14.82
CA ALA A 218 20.93 3.37 -15.75
C ALA A 218 20.70 3.95 -17.14
N SER A 219 19.46 3.93 -17.66
CA SER A 219 19.13 4.45 -19.00
C SER A 219 19.44 5.95 -19.12
N ILE A 220 19.17 6.72 -18.06
CA ILE A 220 19.49 8.15 -17.97
C ILE A 220 21.01 8.35 -17.94
N THR A 221 21.72 7.58 -17.12
CA THR A 221 23.18 7.68 -16.96
C THR A 221 23.92 7.36 -18.24
N TYR A 222 23.52 6.28 -18.93
CA TYR A 222 24.16 5.84 -20.18
C TYR A 222 23.55 6.49 -21.43
N GLN A 223 22.42 7.19 -21.32
CA GLN A 223 21.63 7.74 -22.43
C GLN A 223 21.30 6.67 -23.50
N ARG A 224 20.96 5.46 -23.06
CA ARG A 224 20.68 4.31 -23.93
C ARG A 224 19.23 3.87 -23.80
N ARG A 225 18.65 3.46 -24.94
CA ARG A 225 17.34 2.81 -24.97
C ARG A 225 17.40 1.44 -24.30
N LEU A 226 16.30 1.05 -23.68
CA LEU A 226 16.16 -0.28 -23.11
C LEU A 226 16.14 -1.35 -24.21
N THR A 227 17.08 -2.27 -24.12
CA THR A 227 17.21 -3.44 -25.00
C THR A 227 17.56 -4.65 -24.14
N ILE A 228 17.24 -5.86 -24.59
CA ILE A 228 17.57 -7.09 -23.82
C ILE A 228 19.06 -7.16 -23.42
N PRO A 229 20.04 -6.87 -24.30
CA PRO A 229 21.45 -6.87 -23.90
C PRO A 229 21.79 -5.85 -22.82
N PHE A 230 21.18 -4.66 -22.88
CA PHE A 230 21.39 -3.63 -21.86
C PHE A 230 20.78 -4.03 -20.52
N VAL A 231 19.57 -4.62 -20.53
CA VAL A 231 18.92 -5.12 -19.30
C VAL A 231 19.78 -6.19 -18.62
N LYS A 232 20.30 -7.15 -19.39
CA LYS A 232 21.22 -8.18 -18.87
C LYS A 232 22.48 -7.59 -18.26
N GLN A 233 23.05 -6.56 -18.90
CA GLN A 233 24.23 -5.87 -18.41
C GLN A 233 23.98 -5.16 -17.08
N VAL A 234 22.84 -4.45 -16.96
CA VAL A 234 22.53 -3.65 -15.77
C VAL A 234 22.11 -4.54 -14.60
N LEU A 235 21.25 -5.54 -14.84
CA LEU A 235 20.70 -6.39 -13.79
C LEU A 235 21.55 -7.63 -13.48
N GLU A 236 22.68 -7.81 -14.17
CA GLU A 236 23.60 -8.95 -14.03
C GLU A 236 22.93 -10.33 -14.22
N ILE A 237 22.08 -10.47 -15.27
CA ILE A 237 21.29 -11.68 -15.61
C ILE A 237 21.47 -12.24 -17.02
#